data_AF-A0A8D0KEF9-F1
#
_entry.id   AF-A0A8D0KEF9-F1
#
_cell.length_a   1.000
_cell.length_b   1.000
_cell.length_c   1.000
_cell.angle_alpha   90.00
_cell.angle_beta   90.00
_cell.angle_gamma   90.00
#
_symmetry.space_group_name_H-M   'P 1'
#
loop_
_entity.id
_entity.type
_entity.pdbx_description
1 polymer ?
#
loop_
_entity_poly.entity_id
_entity_poly.type
_entity_poly.pdbx_seq_one_letter_code
_entity_poly.pdbx_strand_id
1 'polypeptide(L)'
;MEDWSKDITHTYLEQETTGRKKSTLPDEQRTVNSKGSIHQKPYELINKATYEDTKPSEQRSRSFEVISLDPGDETAYCTTEKSNIMEHRNNDLDYECMIPSQVTSDLDQEKTIAFLLKELEILKASNKKLQEKLTEEDKEQRKLKLKLELQEKASEAQIAEKTAALVEEVYFAQRERDEAIMSRLQLANEERDEAVARAKHMEMSLKVLENINPEENDMTLQELLNRINNADTGIAIQKNGAIIVDRIYKTKECKKRITAEEMNAVIEERDAALSQAKLLAMQQARETAVQQYKKLEEEIQTLRVYYSLHKSLSQEESLKDQFNHTLSTYEEALKNRENIVSITQQQNDELSIQLQQALTDRANMELELQHAVEASRAANDKVQKLERLVDVLRKKVGTGTMRTVI
;
A
#
# COMPACT_ATOMS: atom_id res chain seq x y z
N MET A 1 43.11 20.95 12.81
CA MET A 1 44.31 21.73 13.16
C MET A 1 44.37 22.84 12.13
N GLU A 2 44.47 24.09 12.60
CA GLU A 2 44.45 25.35 11.82
C GLU A 2 43.15 25.68 11.06
N ASP A 3 42.65 26.91 10.97
CA ASP A 3 42.81 28.14 11.76
C ASP A 3 41.70 29.10 11.27
N TRP A 4 41.25 30.01 12.12
CA TRP A 4 40.24 31.03 11.81
C TRP A 4 40.76 32.11 10.84
N SER A 5 39.90 32.62 9.94
CA SER A 5 39.79 34.08 9.74
C SER A 5 38.70 34.53 8.76
N LYS A 6 37.86 35.42 9.29
CA LYS A 6 37.45 36.73 8.73
C LYS A 6 36.60 36.75 7.45
N ASP A 7 35.35 37.15 7.61
CA ASP A 7 34.90 38.43 7.03
C ASP A 7 33.63 38.94 7.75
N ILE A 8 33.78 40.10 8.40
CA ILE A 8 32.71 40.92 8.97
C ILE A 8 32.63 42.17 8.10
N THR A 9 31.59 42.28 7.29
CA THR A 9 31.21 43.55 6.65
C THR A 9 30.07 44.19 7.41
N HIS A 10 30.43 45.21 8.21
CA HIS A 10 29.50 46.19 8.75
C HIS A 10 28.90 47.02 7.60
N THR A 11 27.57 47.12 7.52
CA THR A 11 26.91 48.17 6.74
C THR A 11 26.26 49.15 7.71
N TYR A 12 26.85 50.34 7.77
CA TYR A 12 26.36 51.53 8.44
C TYR A 12 25.36 52.20 7.49
N LEU A 13 24.17 52.58 7.98
CA LEU A 13 23.31 53.54 7.28
C LEU A 13 22.75 54.53 8.30
N GLU A 14 23.42 55.68 8.38
CA GLU A 14 22.86 56.94 8.86
C GLU A 14 21.94 57.53 7.78
N GLN A 15 20.81 58.08 8.19
CA GLN A 15 20.17 59.28 7.64
C GLN A 15 19.05 59.66 8.62
N GLU A 16 19.24 60.67 9.46
CA GLU A 16 19.19 62.11 9.24
C GLU A 16 17.86 62.72 9.70
N THR A 17 18.05 63.77 10.48
CA THR A 17 17.10 64.48 11.31
C THR A 17 16.39 65.61 10.58
N THR A 18 15.11 65.83 10.87
CA THR A 18 14.43 67.15 10.81
C THR A 18 13.15 67.01 11.66
N GLY A 19 12.72 67.82 12.62
CA GLY A 19 13.12 69.10 13.18
C GLY A 19 11.86 69.90 13.59
N ARG A 20 11.72 70.27 14.89
CA ARG A 20 10.78 71.26 15.52
C ARG A 20 9.28 70.88 15.63
N LYS A 21 8.48 71.23 16.67
CA LYS A 21 8.63 72.12 17.86
C LYS A 21 7.47 71.91 18.88
N LYS A 22 7.76 72.19 20.17
CA LYS A 22 6.91 72.76 21.27
C LYS A 22 5.79 71.87 21.88
N SER A 23 5.95 71.40 23.13
CA SER A 23 5.62 72.06 24.43
C SER A 23 4.17 71.85 24.85
N THR A 24 3.95 71.18 26.00
CA THR A 24 3.35 71.75 27.24
C THR A 24 2.83 70.60 28.13
N LEU A 25 3.43 70.45 29.31
CA LEU A 25 2.90 69.78 30.51
C LEU A 25 1.63 70.52 30.99
N PRO A 26 0.69 69.86 31.69
CA PRO A 26 0.76 69.99 33.14
C PRO A 26 0.46 68.72 33.93
N ASP A 27 0.67 68.93 35.23
CA ASP A 27 0.82 68.07 36.38
C ASP A 27 -0.49 67.58 37.01
N GLU A 28 -0.34 66.64 37.94
CA GLU A 28 -1.21 66.31 39.08
C GLU A 28 -2.67 65.84 38.85
N GLN A 29 -2.94 64.57 39.20
CA GLN A 29 -3.62 64.28 40.49
C GLN A 29 -3.66 62.77 40.78
N ARG A 30 -3.14 62.42 41.97
CA ARG A 30 -3.35 61.15 42.67
C ARG A 30 -4.83 60.97 43.03
N THR A 31 -5.33 59.74 42.90
CA THR A 31 -6.33 59.22 43.86
C THR A 31 -6.09 57.72 44.06
N VAL A 32 -5.68 57.39 45.28
CA VAL A 32 -5.60 56.03 45.82
C VAL A 32 -7.02 55.67 46.26
N ASN A 33 -7.54 54.51 45.85
CA ASN A 33 -8.60 53.81 46.58
C ASN A 33 -8.41 52.30 46.43
N SER A 34 -8.58 51.62 47.55
CA SER A 34 -8.25 50.23 47.85
C SER A 34 -9.51 49.37 48.00
N LYS A 35 -9.31 48.05 47.90
CA LYS A 35 -10.16 46.89 48.29
C LYS A 35 -11.09 46.30 47.21
N GLY A 36 -10.91 45.00 47.05
CA GLY A 36 -11.43 44.19 45.96
C GLY A 36 -12.73 43.45 46.24
N SER A 37 -13.09 42.59 45.29
CA SER A 37 -14.04 41.49 45.49
C SER A 37 -13.94 40.52 44.30
N ILE A 38 -13.46 39.32 44.62
CA ILE A 38 -13.99 38.00 44.22
C ILE A 38 -14.85 37.97 42.95
N HIS A 39 -14.32 37.40 41.86
CA HIS A 39 -15.13 36.51 41.03
C HIS A 39 -14.37 35.25 40.65
N GLN A 40 -14.98 34.15 41.07
CA GLN A 40 -14.57 32.77 40.95
C GLN A 40 -15.62 32.13 40.03
N LYS A 41 -15.17 31.14 39.23
CA LYS A 41 -15.95 30.08 38.55
C LYS A 41 -16.21 30.27 37.03
N PRO A 42 -16.57 29.20 36.29
CA PRO A 42 -15.62 28.48 35.44
C PRO A 42 -16.16 28.37 33.99
N TYR A 43 -15.35 27.96 33.03
CA TYR A 43 -15.88 27.53 31.74
C TYR A 43 -15.92 26.00 31.68
N GLU A 44 -17.14 25.48 31.88
CA GLU A 44 -17.52 24.12 31.51
C GLU A 44 -17.72 24.03 29.99
N LEU A 45 -17.26 22.89 29.48
CA LEU A 45 -17.37 22.40 28.11
C LEU A 45 -18.85 22.27 27.71
N ILE A 46 -19.28 22.96 26.65
CA ILE A 46 -20.54 22.65 25.95
C ILE A 46 -20.22 22.37 24.48
N ASN A 47 -20.24 21.09 24.14
CA ASN A 47 -20.36 20.62 22.76
C ASN A 47 -21.76 20.98 22.24
N LYS A 48 -21.83 21.72 21.13
CA LYS A 48 -23.04 21.81 20.31
C LYS A 48 -22.65 21.80 18.84
N ALA A 49 -22.75 20.62 18.25
CA ALA A 49 -22.76 20.44 16.80
C ALA A 49 -23.91 21.26 16.21
N THR A 50 -23.60 22.15 15.27
CA THR A 50 -24.60 22.75 14.40
C THR A 50 -24.29 22.27 12.99
N TYR A 51 -25.10 21.32 12.54
CA TYR A 51 -25.20 20.89 11.15
C TYR A 51 -25.94 22.01 10.41
N GLU A 52 -25.28 22.70 9.49
CA GLU A 52 -25.98 23.37 8.40
C GLU A 52 -25.40 22.93 7.07
N ASP A 53 -26.30 22.39 6.27
CA ASP A 53 -26.18 21.94 4.90
C ASP A 53 -25.98 23.19 4.02
N THR A 54 -24.91 23.29 3.25
CA THR A 54 -24.80 24.32 2.20
C THR A 54 -24.14 23.75 0.96
N LYS A 55 -24.95 23.64 -0.09
CA LYS A 55 -24.57 23.28 -1.46
C LYS A 55 -23.46 24.20 -2.01
N PRO A 56 -22.62 23.73 -2.95
CA PRO A 56 -21.55 24.53 -3.49
C PRO A 56 -22.07 25.56 -4.51
N SER A 57 -21.58 26.78 -4.37
CA SER A 57 -21.73 27.88 -5.33
C SER A 57 -20.66 27.75 -6.41
N GLU A 58 -21.08 27.67 -7.67
CA GLU A 58 -20.23 27.93 -8.83
C GLU A 58 -19.78 29.39 -8.84
N GLN A 59 -18.46 29.66 -8.84
CA GLN A 59 -17.90 30.82 -9.54
C GLN A 59 -16.37 30.74 -9.70
N ARG A 60 -15.97 30.26 -10.88
CA ARG A 60 -14.97 30.81 -11.82
C ARG A 60 -13.93 31.84 -11.32
N SER A 61 -12.64 31.50 -11.46
CA SER A 61 -11.49 32.33 -11.94
C SER A 61 -10.16 31.74 -11.43
N ARG A 62 -9.01 31.76 -12.11
CA ARG A 62 -8.56 32.22 -13.43
C ARG A 62 -7.16 31.61 -13.63
N SER A 63 -6.91 31.03 -14.80
CA SER A 63 -5.65 31.05 -15.58
C SER A 63 -4.28 30.86 -14.89
N PHE A 64 -3.59 29.78 -15.29
CA PHE A 64 -2.18 29.87 -15.69
C PHE A 64 -2.01 29.26 -17.09
N GLU A 65 -1.52 30.10 -18.01
CA GLU A 65 -1.18 29.80 -19.39
C GLU A 65 0.10 28.96 -19.43
N VAL A 66 0.08 27.86 -20.19
CA VAL A 66 1.28 27.29 -20.80
C VAL A 66 1.15 27.54 -22.30
N ILE A 67 2.19 28.20 -22.81
CA ILE A 67 2.36 28.68 -24.18
C ILE A 67 2.26 27.50 -25.15
N SER A 68 1.16 27.50 -25.92
CA SER A 68 1.01 26.76 -27.16
C SER A 68 1.81 27.46 -28.25
N LEU A 69 2.63 26.70 -28.98
CA LEU A 69 3.02 27.06 -30.34
C LEU A 69 1.90 26.54 -31.27
N ASP A 70 1.35 27.46 -32.04
CA ASP A 70 0.24 27.29 -33.00
C ASP A 70 0.79 26.83 -34.39
N PRO A 71 -0.02 26.69 -35.46
CA PRO A 71 -0.57 25.42 -35.93
C PRO A 71 -0.13 25.08 -37.38
N GLY A 72 -0.37 23.84 -37.79
CA GLY A 72 -0.06 23.38 -39.14
C GLY A 72 -0.85 22.14 -39.54
N ASP A 73 -2.12 22.39 -39.86
CA ASP A 73 -2.98 21.70 -40.81
C ASP A 73 -3.45 20.24 -40.64
N GLU A 74 -4.72 20.13 -41.02
CA GLU A 74 -5.43 19.01 -41.63
C GLU A 74 -6.08 17.89 -40.79
N THR A 75 -7.41 17.93 -40.89
CA THR A 75 -8.38 16.82 -40.96
C THR A 75 -8.82 16.20 -39.64
N ALA A 76 -9.93 16.66 -39.07
CA ALA A 76 -11.33 16.35 -39.44
C ALA A 76 -11.92 15.25 -38.54
N TYR A 77 -12.60 15.73 -37.50
CA TYR A 77 -13.84 15.25 -36.89
C TYR A 77 -14.34 13.84 -37.25
N CYS A 78 -14.68 13.06 -36.22
CA CYS A 78 -16.10 12.73 -36.06
C CYS A 78 -16.50 12.52 -34.60
N THR A 79 -17.36 13.42 -34.14
CA THR A 79 -18.10 13.43 -32.89
C THR A 79 -19.14 12.32 -32.85
N THR A 80 -19.34 11.80 -31.64
CA THR A 80 -20.48 10.98 -31.23
C THR A 80 -21.78 11.76 -31.39
N GLU A 81 -22.71 11.26 -32.20
CA GLU A 81 -24.11 11.69 -32.16
C GLU A 81 -25.06 10.49 -32.20
N LYS A 82 -25.91 10.45 -31.19
CA LYS A 82 -27.00 9.49 -31.00
C LYS A 82 -27.98 9.61 -32.16
N SER A 83 -28.45 8.49 -32.69
CA SER A 83 -29.56 8.46 -33.66
C SER A 83 -30.70 7.62 -33.14
N ASN A 84 -31.86 8.27 -33.04
CA ASN A 84 -33.17 7.71 -32.77
C ASN A 84 -33.60 6.73 -33.87
N ILE A 85 -34.31 5.70 -33.45
CA ILE A 85 -35.04 4.76 -34.31
C ILE A 85 -36.21 5.52 -34.95
N MET A 86 -36.24 5.58 -36.27
CA MET A 86 -37.40 6.05 -37.03
C MET A 86 -37.88 4.92 -37.96
N GLU A 87 -39.12 4.50 -37.74
CA GLU A 87 -39.84 3.50 -38.50
C GLU A 87 -40.28 4.01 -39.90
N HIS A 88 -40.34 3.04 -40.82
CA HIS A 88 -41.17 2.96 -42.02
C HIS A 88 -41.10 4.06 -43.10
N ARG A 89 -40.62 3.66 -44.29
CA ARG A 89 -41.48 3.60 -45.50
C ARG A 89 -40.80 2.83 -46.63
N ASN A 90 -41.52 1.83 -47.13
CA ASN A 90 -41.24 1.12 -48.39
C ASN A 90 -41.28 2.09 -49.57
N ASN A 91 -40.42 1.87 -50.56
CA ASN A 91 -40.67 2.25 -51.95
C ASN A 91 -40.00 1.24 -52.89
N ASP A 92 -40.84 0.64 -53.74
CA ASP A 92 -40.51 -0.08 -54.97
C ASP A 92 -39.52 0.69 -55.84
N LEU A 93 -38.65 -0.05 -56.54
CA LEU A 93 -38.25 0.23 -57.91
C LEU A 93 -37.67 -1.05 -58.52
N ASP A 94 -38.35 -1.53 -59.55
CA ASP A 94 -37.95 -2.61 -60.47
C ASP A 94 -36.52 -2.43 -60.99
N TYR A 95 -35.78 -3.55 -61.07
CA TYR A 95 -34.81 -3.73 -62.15
C TYR A 95 -34.82 -5.18 -62.62
N GLU A 96 -35.66 -5.39 -63.63
CA GLU A 96 -35.69 -6.56 -64.49
C GLU A 96 -34.44 -6.55 -65.38
N CYS A 97 -33.62 -7.60 -65.31
CA CYS A 97 -32.66 -7.92 -66.37
C CYS A 97 -32.55 -9.44 -66.49
N MET A 98 -33.49 -10.02 -67.23
CA MET A 98 -33.35 -11.34 -67.83
C MET A 98 -32.61 -11.20 -69.16
N ILE A 99 -31.49 -11.91 -69.32
CA ILE A 99 -31.04 -12.37 -70.65
C ILE A 99 -30.81 -13.89 -70.60
N PRO A 100 -31.20 -14.61 -71.67
CA PRO A 100 -31.56 -16.03 -71.61
C PRO A 100 -30.42 -16.98 -71.95
N SER A 101 -30.41 -18.10 -71.21
CA SER A 101 -29.97 -19.47 -71.55
C SER A 101 -28.82 -19.68 -72.54
N GLN A 102 -27.71 -20.20 -72.03
CA GLN A 102 -26.95 -21.25 -72.72
C GLN A 102 -26.90 -22.49 -71.84
N VAL A 103 -27.69 -23.49 -72.23
CA VAL A 103 -27.64 -24.86 -71.72
C VAL A 103 -26.37 -25.50 -72.29
N THR A 104 -25.27 -25.32 -71.58
CA THR A 104 -24.18 -26.28 -71.52
C THR A 104 -23.78 -26.39 -70.05
N SER A 105 -24.16 -27.53 -69.45
CA SER A 105 -23.84 -27.97 -68.08
C SER A 105 -24.63 -27.30 -66.94
N ASP A 106 -25.91 -27.66 -66.78
CA ASP A 106 -26.67 -27.46 -65.51
C ASP A 106 -25.85 -27.94 -64.30
N LEU A 107 -25.05 -28.98 -64.51
CA LEU A 107 -24.13 -29.53 -63.52
C LEU A 107 -22.97 -28.57 -63.15
N ASP A 108 -22.51 -27.68 -64.03
CA ASP A 108 -21.45 -26.71 -63.70
C ASP A 108 -21.98 -25.43 -63.04
N GLN A 109 -23.23 -25.03 -63.32
CA GLN A 109 -23.91 -23.97 -62.58
C GLN A 109 -24.23 -24.41 -61.14
N GLU A 110 -24.76 -25.62 -60.94
CA GLU A 110 -24.98 -26.18 -59.60
C GLU A 110 -23.69 -26.32 -58.80
N LYS A 111 -22.59 -26.78 -59.43
CA LYS A 111 -21.27 -26.81 -58.77
C LYS A 111 -20.77 -25.42 -58.37
N THR A 112 -20.98 -24.42 -59.23
CA THR A 112 -20.60 -23.02 -58.94
C THR A 112 -21.43 -22.47 -57.78
N ILE A 113 -22.74 -22.71 -57.76
CA ILE A 113 -23.62 -22.35 -56.65
C ILE A 113 -23.20 -23.04 -55.36
N ALA A 114 -22.90 -24.34 -55.40
CA ALA A 114 -22.43 -25.09 -54.24
C ALA A 114 -21.08 -24.57 -53.70
N PHE A 115 -20.16 -24.19 -54.59
CA PHE A 115 -18.89 -23.57 -54.20
C PHE A 115 -19.10 -22.23 -53.51
N LEU A 116 -19.95 -21.36 -54.07
CA LEU A 116 -20.28 -20.06 -53.49
C LEU A 116 -20.98 -20.18 -52.13
N LEU A 117 -21.89 -21.15 -51.97
CA LEU A 117 -22.54 -21.42 -50.69
C LEU A 117 -21.53 -21.86 -49.62
N LYS A 118 -20.57 -22.73 -50.00
CA LYS A 118 -19.49 -23.17 -49.12
C LYS A 118 -18.57 -22.01 -48.72
N GLU A 119 -18.22 -21.15 -49.67
CA GLU A 119 -17.43 -19.95 -49.42
C GLU A 119 -18.16 -18.97 -48.49
N LEU A 120 -19.46 -18.79 -48.69
CA LEU A 120 -20.32 -17.97 -47.84
C LEU A 120 -20.44 -18.55 -46.43
N GLU A 121 -20.50 -19.88 -46.28
CA GLU A 121 -20.48 -20.55 -44.99
C GLU A 121 -19.13 -20.35 -44.27
N ILE A 122 -18.01 -20.48 -44.98
CA ILE A 122 -16.66 -20.19 -44.46
C ILE A 122 -16.55 -18.73 -44.01
N LEU A 123 -17.03 -17.78 -44.82
CA LEU A 123 -17.05 -16.36 -44.51
C LEU A 123 -17.92 -16.05 -43.29
N LYS A 124 -19.10 -16.66 -43.17
CA LYS A 124 -19.98 -16.52 -41.99
C LYS A 124 -19.30 -17.05 -40.73
N ALA A 125 -18.67 -18.22 -40.79
CA ALA A 125 -17.93 -18.78 -39.66
C ALA A 125 -16.75 -17.89 -39.25
N SER A 126 -16.02 -17.35 -40.23
CA SER A 126 -14.92 -16.40 -40.00
C SER A 126 -15.41 -15.10 -39.35
N ASN A 127 -16.50 -14.51 -39.85
CA ASN A 127 -17.09 -13.29 -39.31
C ASN A 127 -17.57 -13.49 -37.86
N LYS A 128 -18.26 -14.60 -37.58
CA LYS A 128 -18.64 -14.97 -36.20
C LYS A 128 -17.43 -15.03 -35.27
N LYS A 129 -16.33 -15.67 -35.71
CA LYS A 129 -15.08 -15.76 -34.95
C LYS A 129 -14.42 -14.39 -34.74
N LEU A 130 -14.47 -13.50 -35.73
CA LEU A 130 -13.99 -12.12 -35.59
C LEU A 130 -14.83 -11.33 -34.61
N GLN A 131 -16.16 -11.51 -34.62
CA GLN A 131 -17.07 -10.84 -33.69
C GLN A 131 -16.84 -11.31 -32.24
N GLU A 132 -16.63 -12.61 -32.02
CA GLU A 132 -16.24 -13.14 -30.71
C GLU A 132 -14.91 -12.54 -30.22
N LYS A 133 -13.87 -12.50 -31.07
CA LYS A 133 -12.60 -11.85 -30.75
C LYS A 133 -12.75 -10.37 -30.43
N LEU A 134 -13.55 -9.65 -31.22
CA LEU A 134 -13.83 -8.23 -31.00
C LEU A 134 -14.46 -8.03 -29.62
N THR A 135 -15.45 -8.85 -29.25
CA THR A 135 -16.09 -8.74 -27.92
C THR A 135 -15.14 -9.07 -26.77
N GLU A 136 -14.18 -9.96 -26.98
CA GLU A 136 -13.22 -10.34 -25.95
C GLU A 136 -12.15 -9.25 -25.74
N GLU A 137 -11.58 -8.73 -26.83
CA GLU A 137 -10.67 -7.56 -26.78
C GLU A 137 -11.36 -6.35 -26.15
N ASP A 138 -12.64 -6.11 -26.46
CA ASP A 138 -13.46 -5.07 -25.83
C ASP A 138 -13.57 -5.22 -24.31
N LYS A 139 -13.65 -6.46 -23.80
CA LYS A 139 -13.67 -6.73 -22.35
C LYS A 139 -12.30 -6.49 -21.74
N GLU A 140 -11.23 -6.98 -22.37
CA GLU A 140 -9.86 -6.77 -21.89
C GLU A 140 -9.48 -5.27 -21.91
N GLN A 141 -9.87 -4.52 -22.94
CA GLN A 141 -9.67 -3.06 -22.97
C GLN A 141 -10.41 -2.36 -21.81
N ARG A 142 -11.67 -2.72 -21.53
CA ARG A 142 -12.41 -2.16 -20.38
C ARG A 142 -11.73 -2.50 -19.05
N LYS A 143 -11.24 -3.73 -18.89
CA LYS A 143 -10.52 -4.18 -17.70
C LYS A 143 -9.19 -3.44 -17.51
N LEU A 144 -8.41 -3.26 -18.57
CA LEU A 144 -7.17 -2.48 -18.52
C LEU A 144 -7.43 -1.01 -18.20
N LYS A 145 -8.49 -0.42 -18.78
CA LYS A 145 -8.91 0.96 -18.47
C LYS A 145 -9.25 1.12 -16.98
N LEU A 146 -10.06 0.22 -16.42
CA LEU A 146 -10.40 0.22 -14.99
C LEU A 146 -9.16 0.05 -14.10
N LYS A 147 -8.22 -0.81 -14.49
CA LYS A 147 -6.96 -1.00 -13.75
C LYS A 147 -6.11 0.27 -13.73
N LEU A 148 -6.03 0.97 -14.86
CA LEU A 148 -5.29 2.23 -14.96
C LEU A 148 -5.94 3.35 -14.13
N GLU A 149 -7.27 3.48 -14.18
CA GLU A 149 -8.01 4.46 -13.37
C GLU A 149 -7.85 4.20 -11.86
N LEU A 150 -7.86 2.93 -11.45
CA LEU A 150 -7.62 2.55 -10.05
C LEU A 150 -6.18 2.92 -9.63
N GLN A 151 -5.19 2.66 -10.47
CA GLN A 151 -3.80 3.02 -10.21
C GLN A 151 -3.61 4.55 -10.10
N GLU A 152 -4.24 5.31 -10.99
CA GLU A 152 -4.23 6.78 -10.96
C GLU A 152 -4.81 7.29 -9.63
N LYS A 153 -5.99 6.81 -9.25
CA LYS A 153 -6.66 7.17 -7.98
C LYS A 153 -5.83 6.80 -6.75
N ALA A 154 -5.16 5.65 -6.77
CA ALA A 154 -4.27 5.25 -5.70
C ALA A 154 -3.06 6.21 -5.57
N SER A 155 -2.48 6.64 -6.69
CA SER A 155 -1.37 7.59 -6.68
C SER A 155 -1.80 9.01 -6.26
N GLU A 156 -2.99 9.46 -6.69
CA GLU A 156 -3.59 10.73 -6.28
C GLU A 156 -3.86 10.75 -4.78
N ALA A 157 -4.43 9.67 -4.23
CA ALA A 157 -4.65 9.53 -2.79
C ALA A 157 -3.33 9.56 -2.00
N GLN A 158 -2.28 8.88 -2.49
CA GLN A 158 -0.96 8.89 -1.84
C GLN A 158 -0.32 10.29 -1.83
N ILE A 159 -0.48 11.05 -2.91
CA ILE A 159 0.00 12.44 -2.98
C ILE A 159 -0.78 13.32 -2.00
N ALA A 160 -2.12 13.18 -1.96
CA ALA A 160 -2.97 13.92 -1.03
C ALA A 160 -2.62 13.63 0.43
N GLU A 161 -2.39 12.36 0.79
CA GLU A 161 -1.96 11.93 2.12
C GLU A 161 -0.64 12.59 2.53
N LYS A 162 0.39 12.51 1.67
CA LYS A 162 1.69 13.16 1.93
C LYS A 162 1.56 14.67 2.06
N THR A 163 0.71 15.28 1.24
CA THR A 163 0.46 16.73 1.27
C THR A 163 -0.24 17.14 2.56
N ALA A 164 -1.25 16.39 3.00
CA ALA A 164 -1.95 16.62 4.27
C ALA A 164 -1.00 16.50 5.47
N ALA A 165 -0.17 15.45 5.50
CA ALA A 165 0.84 15.26 6.55
C ALA A 165 1.83 16.43 6.64
N LEU A 166 2.33 16.92 5.50
CA LEU A 166 3.23 18.08 5.47
C LEU A 166 2.54 19.36 5.97
N VAL A 167 1.28 19.57 5.60
CA VAL A 167 0.50 20.72 6.08
C VAL A 167 0.32 20.64 7.60
N GLU A 168 0.00 19.48 8.15
CA GLU A 168 -0.10 19.28 9.59
C GLU A 168 1.22 19.55 10.32
N GLU A 169 2.36 19.09 9.78
CA GLU A 169 3.69 19.38 10.32
C GLU A 169 3.99 20.89 10.34
N VAL A 170 3.66 21.62 9.26
CA VAL A 170 3.84 23.07 9.20
C VAL A 170 2.98 23.78 10.25
N TYR A 171 1.72 23.37 10.42
CA TYR A 171 0.84 23.92 11.45
C TYR A 171 1.36 23.63 12.87
N PHE A 172 1.90 22.43 13.11
CA PHE A 172 2.49 22.06 14.39
C PHE A 172 3.74 22.90 14.68
N ALA A 173 4.67 22.98 13.73
CA ALA A 173 5.88 23.79 13.85
C ALA A 173 5.58 25.30 14.03
N GLN A 174 4.52 25.80 13.41
CA GLN A 174 4.06 27.17 13.63
C GLN A 174 3.58 27.39 15.06
N ARG A 175 2.76 26.46 15.58
CA ARG A 175 2.27 26.53 16.96
C ARG A 175 3.41 26.50 17.98
N GLU A 176 4.38 25.61 17.79
CA GLU A 176 5.56 25.53 18.67
C GLU A 176 6.38 26.82 18.63
N ARG A 177 6.56 27.42 17.43
CA ARG A 177 7.23 28.71 17.29
C ARG A 177 6.49 29.80 18.06
N ASP A 178 5.17 29.89 17.90
CA ASP A 178 4.36 30.95 18.52
C ASP A 178 4.34 30.78 20.05
N GLU A 179 4.24 29.54 20.53
CA GLU A 179 4.38 29.22 21.95
C GLU A 179 5.76 29.63 22.50
N ALA A 180 6.84 29.28 21.80
CA ALA A 180 8.20 29.66 22.20
C ALA A 180 8.41 31.19 22.21
N ILE A 181 7.82 31.91 21.25
CA ILE A 181 7.85 33.38 21.20
C ILE A 181 7.10 33.95 22.41
N MET A 182 5.90 33.44 22.70
CA MET A 182 5.10 33.88 23.84
C MET A 182 5.82 33.62 25.17
N SER A 183 6.40 32.43 25.37
CA SER A 183 7.19 32.10 26.56
C SER A 183 8.41 33.02 26.71
N ARG A 184 9.12 33.32 25.62
CA ARG A 184 10.28 34.22 25.67
C ARG A 184 9.89 35.66 26.01
N LEU A 185 8.75 36.12 25.49
CA LEU A 185 8.20 37.44 25.82
C LEU A 185 7.73 37.52 27.27
N GLN A 186 7.11 36.46 27.80
CA GLN A 186 6.74 36.35 29.21
C GLN A 186 7.97 36.44 30.10
N LEU A 187 9.01 35.64 29.81
CA LEU A 187 10.26 35.67 30.57
C LEU A 187 10.91 37.06 30.55
N ALA A 188 10.97 37.72 29.40
CA ALA A 188 11.53 39.08 29.31
C ALA A 188 10.72 40.11 30.13
N ASN A 189 9.39 39.95 30.22
CA ASN A 189 8.56 40.79 31.07
C ASN A 189 8.79 40.48 32.56
N GLU A 190 8.89 39.21 32.94
CA GLU A 190 9.21 38.78 34.30
C GLU A 190 10.58 39.31 34.74
N GLU A 191 11.63 39.15 33.92
CA GLU A 191 12.97 39.67 34.19
C GLU A 191 12.99 41.19 34.36
N ARG A 192 12.23 41.91 33.52
CA ARG A 192 12.08 43.37 33.63
C ARG A 192 11.37 43.74 34.93
N ASP A 193 10.27 43.07 35.24
CA ASP A 193 9.46 43.37 36.42
C ASP A 193 10.24 43.04 37.71
N GLU A 194 11.01 41.96 37.72
CA GLU A 194 11.97 41.65 38.77
C GLU A 194 13.08 42.71 38.89
N ALA A 195 13.65 43.16 37.77
CA ALA A 195 14.67 44.20 37.79
C ALA A 195 14.11 45.51 38.36
N VAL A 196 12.87 45.86 38.01
CA VAL A 196 12.15 47.01 38.58
C VAL A 196 11.89 46.80 40.07
N ALA A 197 11.49 45.60 40.51
CA ALA A 197 11.30 45.28 41.92
C ALA A 197 12.60 45.40 42.72
N ARG A 198 13.71 44.85 42.19
CA ARG A 198 15.06 44.97 42.78
C ARG A 198 15.50 46.42 42.88
N ALA A 199 15.33 47.20 41.82
CA ALA A 199 15.67 48.62 41.80
C ALA A 199 14.88 49.41 42.86
N LYS A 200 13.57 49.18 42.95
CA LYS A 200 12.72 49.80 43.99
C LYS A 200 13.12 49.38 45.40
N HIS A 201 13.46 48.11 45.61
CA HIS A 201 13.94 47.63 46.91
C HIS A 201 15.27 48.29 47.31
N MET A 202 16.21 48.42 46.36
CA MET A 202 17.47 49.13 46.57
C MET A 202 17.24 50.61 46.86
N GLU A 203 16.34 51.28 46.15
CA GLU A 203 15.96 52.67 46.40
C GLU A 203 15.37 52.84 47.82
N MET A 204 14.46 51.95 48.22
CA MET A 204 13.92 51.94 49.59
C MET A 204 15.03 51.69 50.63
N SER A 205 15.96 50.77 50.36
CA SER A 205 17.10 50.47 51.25
C SER A 205 18.04 51.67 51.39
N LEU A 206 18.33 52.37 50.28
CA LEU A 206 19.12 53.61 50.27
C LEU A 206 18.43 54.71 51.06
N LYS A 207 17.12 54.87 50.90
CA LYS A 207 16.33 55.83 51.69
C LYS A 207 16.31 55.50 53.19
N VAL A 208 16.34 54.21 53.54
CA VAL A 208 16.51 53.79 54.94
C VAL A 208 17.91 54.14 55.44
N LEU A 209 18.95 53.91 54.64
CA LEU A 209 20.35 54.24 54.97
C LEU A 209 20.60 55.75 55.12
N GLU A 210 19.98 56.59 54.29
CA GLU A 210 20.06 58.06 54.38
C GLU A 210 19.56 58.58 55.74
N ASN A 211 18.70 57.83 56.42
CA ASN A 211 18.16 58.15 57.74
C ASN A 211 18.95 57.56 58.92
N ILE A 212 20.09 56.89 58.69
CA ILE A 212 20.92 56.31 59.75
C ILE A 212 22.07 57.25 60.09
N ASN A 213 22.11 57.75 61.33
CA ASN A 213 23.29 58.42 61.87
C ASN A 213 24.36 57.35 62.20
N PRO A 214 25.49 57.26 61.48
CA PRO A 214 26.48 56.18 61.67
C PRO A 214 27.11 56.21 63.07
N GLU A 215 27.30 57.40 63.65
CA GLU A 215 27.88 57.59 64.99
C GLU A 215 27.01 57.00 66.12
N GLU A 216 25.71 56.86 65.88
CA GLU A 216 24.75 56.29 66.83
C GLU A 216 24.58 54.77 66.69
N ASN A 217 24.99 54.17 65.56
CA ASN A 217 24.84 52.74 65.30
C ASN A 217 26.05 51.91 65.78
N ASP A 218 27.27 52.48 65.74
CA ASP A 218 28.50 51.78 66.15
C ASP A 218 28.72 51.76 67.67
N MET A 219 27.96 52.56 68.41
CA MET A 219 28.08 52.69 69.86
C MET A 219 27.63 51.40 70.56
N THR A 220 28.34 50.94 71.59
CA THR A 220 27.88 49.73 72.31
C THR A 220 26.64 50.03 73.17
N LEU A 221 25.82 49.02 73.49
CA LEU A 221 24.70 49.20 74.42
C LEU A 221 25.19 49.76 75.77
N GLN A 222 26.39 49.34 76.19
CA GLN A 222 27.05 49.82 77.40
C GLN A 222 27.40 51.32 77.30
N GLU A 223 27.92 51.79 76.17
CA GLU A 223 28.20 53.21 75.93
C GLU A 223 26.93 54.07 75.91
N LEU A 224 25.84 53.59 75.29
CA LEU A 224 24.55 54.28 75.30
C LEU A 224 23.96 54.39 76.72
N LEU A 225 24.03 53.30 77.50
CA LEU A 225 23.59 53.30 78.90
C LEU A 225 24.46 54.22 79.76
N ASN A 226 25.78 54.23 79.57
CA ASN A 226 26.69 55.15 80.25
C ASN A 226 26.39 56.62 79.90
N ARG A 227 26.05 56.92 78.64
CA ARG A 227 25.62 58.27 78.22
C ARG A 227 24.29 58.68 78.81
N ILE A 228 23.33 57.76 78.96
CA ILE A 228 22.07 58.02 79.68
C ILE A 228 22.34 58.31 81.15
N ASN A 229 23.20 57.50 81.79
CA ASN A 229 23.51 57.63 83.22
C ASN A 229 24.24 58.94 83.56
N ASN A 230 25.02 59.47 82.61
CA ASN A 230 25.81 60.69 82.78
C ASN A 230 25.22 61.90 82.04
N ALA A 231 23.97 61.84 81.58
CA ALA A 231 23.36 62.94 80.82
C ALA A 231 22.82 64.05 81.74
N ASP A 232 23.30 65.28 81.54
CA ASP A 232 22.88 66.46 82.31
C ASP A 232 21.50 67.01 81.89
N THR A 233 20.91 66.49 80.80
CA THR A 233 19.62 66.96 80.27
C THR A 233 18.69 65.81 79.89
N GLY A 234 17.39 65.99 80.12
CA GLY A 234 16.36 65.02 79.74
C GLY A 234 16.30 64.75 78.23
N ILE A 235 16.69 65.72 77.42
CA ILE A 235 16.76 65.60 75.95
C ILE A 235 17.86 64.59 75.56
N ALA A 236 19.03 64.62 76.20
CA ALA A 236 20.11 63.67 75.94
C ALA A 236 19.73 62.24 76.38
N ILE A 237 19.01 62.10 77.50
CA ILE A 237 18.46 60.80 77.93
C ILE A 237 17.47 60.27 76.90
N GLN A 238 16.53 61.11 76.43
CA GLN A 238 15.52 60.72 75.44
C GLN A 238 16.17 60.30 74.11
N LYS A 239 17.18 61.04 73.65
CA LYS A 239 17.90 60.73 72.40
C LYS A 239 18.58 59.36 72.47
N ASN A 240 19.35 59.08 73.52
CA ASN A 240 20.02 57.78 73.69
C ASN A 240 19.00 56.65 73.94
N GLY A 241 17.92 56.91 74.67
CA GLY A 241 16.83 55.95 74.86
C GLY A 241 16.13 55.56 73.55
N ALA A 242 15.90 56.53 72.65
CA ALA A 242 15.31 56.27 71.34
C ALA A 242 16.19 55.33 70.49
N ILE A 243 17.52 55.49 70.54
CA ILE A 243 18.48 54.62 69.84
C ILE A 243 18.39 53.17 70.36
N ILE A 244 18.31 52.98 71.68
CA ILE A 244 18.19 51.64 72.28
C ILE A 244 16.87 50.97 71.85
N VAL A 245 15.76 51.70 71.88
CA VAL A 245 14.45 51.17 71.48
C VAL A 245 14.44 50.80 69.99
N ASP A 246 15.00 51.66 69.13
CA ASP A 246 15.14 51.40 67.70
C ASP A 246 15.97 50.14 67.42
N ARG A 247 17.09 49.95 68.13
CA ARG A 247 17.91 48.73 68.04
C ARG A 247 17.15 47.48 68.44
N ILE A 248 16.40 47.52 69.55
CA ILE A 248 15.58 46.39 70.01
C ILE A 248 14.54 46.04 68.94
N TYR A 249 13.89 47.04 68.35
CA TYR A 249 12.91 46.84 67.29
C TYR A 249 13.56 46.20 66.05
N LYS A 250 14.67 46.76 65.56
CA LYS A 250 15.44 46.22 64.42
C LYS A 250 15.93 44.79 64.66
N THR A 251 16.43 44.46 65.85
CA THR A 251 16.84 43.08 66.17
C THR A 251 15.63 42.12 66.16
N LYS A 252 14.48 42.53 66.68
CA LYS A 252 13.25 41.70 66.65
C LYS A 252 12.76 41.47 65.22
N GLU A 253 12.73 42.51 64.40
CA GLU A 253 12.34 42.38 62.99
C GLU A 253 13.34 41.56 62.19
N CYS A 254 14.65 41.73 62.42
CA CYS A 254 15.68 40.90 61.78
C CYS A 254 15.51 39.41 62.11
N LYS A 255 15.20 39.07 63.36
CA LYS A 255 14.92 37.67 63.75
C LYS A 255 13.72 37.10 63.01
N LYS A 256 12.61 37.85 62.92
CA LYS A 256 11.41 37.43 62.17
C LYS A 256 11.73 37.22 60.68
N ARG A 257 12.48 38.14 60.07
CA ARG A 257 12.89 38.05 58.67
C ARG A 257 13.74 36.80 58.41
N ILE A 258 14.75 36.55 59.24
CA ILE A 258 15.59 35.35 59.13
C ILE A 258 14.74 34.08 59.21
N THR A 259 13.86 33.97 60.21
CA THR A 259 12.98 32.80 60.34
C THR A 259 12.06 32.60 59.14
N ALA A 260 11.55 33.68 58.54
CA ALA A 260 10.73 33.59 57.33
C ALA A 260 11.55 33.15 56.11
N GLU A 261 12.76 33.71 55.93
CA GLU A 261 13.69 33.33 54.86
C GLU A 261 14.13 31.86 55.00
N GLU A 262 14.46 31.40 56.20
CA GLU A 262 14.79 30.00 56.49
C GLU A 262 13.62 29.06 56.17
N MET A 263 12.40 29.43 56.56
CA MET A 263 11.20 28.63 56.25
C MET A 263 10.96 28.55 54.74
N ASN A 264 11.11 29.65 54.02
CA ASN A 264 10.95 29.68 52.56
C ASN A 264 12.01 28.82 51.86
N ALA A 265 13.28 28.90 52.28
CA ALA A 265 14.35 28.08 51.72
C ALA A 265 14.08 26.57 51.89
N VAL A 266 13.58 26.16 53.06
CA VAL A 266 13.21 24.76 53.32
C VAL A 266 12.04 24.30 52.43
N ILE A 267 11.06 25.18 52.18
CA ILE A 267 9.94 24.89 51.29
C ILE A 267 10.42 24.72 49.84
N GLU A 268 11.27 25.62 49.36
CA GLU A 268 11.85 25.56 48.01
C GLU A 268 12.70 24.30 47.81
N GLU A 269 13.54 23.93 48.79
CA GLU A 269 14.35 22.71 48.74
C GLU A 269 13.48 21.45 48.68
N ARG A 270 12.42 21.39 49.51
CA ARG A 270 11.45 20.28 49.48
C ARG A 270 10.77 20.17 48.12
N ASP A 271 10.32 21.29 47.56
CA ASP A 271 9.60 21.28 46.28
C ASP A 271 10.51 20.90 45.11
N ALA A 272 11.76 21.35 45.13
CA ALA A 272 12.78 20.92 44.17
C ALA A 272 13.03 19.41 44.27
N ALA A 273 13.19 18.87 45.48
CA ALA A 273 13.40 17.45 45.71
C ALA A 273 12.19 16.60 45.26
N LEU A 274 10.98 17.06 45.54
CA LEU A 274 9.74 16.39 45.11
C LEU A 274 9.61 16.38 43.58
N SER A 275 9.92 17.50 42.93
CA SER A 275 9.94 17.60 41.47
C SER A 275 10.94 16.63 40.84
N GLN A 276 12.16 16.57 41.38
CA GLN A 276 13.18 15.61 40.93
C GLN A 276 12.74 14.16 41.13
N ALA A 277 12.17 13.83 42.30
CA ALA A 277 11.66 12.48 42.57
C ALA A 277 10.55 12.07 41.59
N LYS A 278 9.64 13.00 41.26
CA LYS A 278 8.58 12.76 40.29
C LYS A 278 9.14 12.53 38.88
N LEU A 279 10.12 13.33 38.47
CA LEU A 279 10.78 13.18 37.17
C LEU A 279 11.47 11.82 37.05
N LEU A 280 12.23 11.41 38.07
CA LEU A 280 12.89 10.11 38.11
C LEU A 280 11.89 8.96 38.05
N ALA A 281 10.79 9.03 38.80
CA ALA A 281 9.74 8.02 38.76
C ALA A 281 9.08 7.91 37.37
N MET A 282 8.82 9.03 36.70
CA MET A 282 8.30 9.04 35.32
C MET A 282 9.30 8.45 34.33
N GLN A 283 10.59 8.74 34.50
CA GLN A 283 11.65 8.18 33.66
C GLN A 283 11.75 6.65 33.82
N GLN A 284 11.73 6.14 35.05
CA GLN A 284 11.74 4.70 35.31
C GLN A 284 10.50 3.99 34.73
N ALA A 285 9.32 4.61 34.87
CA ALA A 285 8.09 4.08 34.27
C ALA A 285 8.18 4.02 32.73
N ARG A 286 8.73 5.08 32.10
CA ARG A 286 8.98 5.12 30.65
C ARG A 286 9.96 4.05 30.21
N GLU A 287 11.09 3.89 30.90
CA GLU A 287 12.10 2.87 30.59
C GLU A 287 11.52 1.46 30.70
N THR A 288 10.72 1.20 31.73
CA THR A 288 10.02 -0.08 31.91
C THR A 288 9.03 -0.35 30.76
N ALA A 289 8.24 0.66 30.36
CA ALA A 289 7.32 0.53 29.24
C ALA A 289 8.06 0.25 27.91
N VAL A 290 9.17 0.95 27.66
CA VAL A 290 10.01 0.72 26.47
C VAL A 290 10.55 -0.71 26.44
N GLN A 291 11.00 -1.25 27.58
CA GLN A 291 11.44 -2.64 27.66
C GLN A 291 10.32 -3.63 27.35
N GLN A 292 9.09 -3.37 27.83
CA GLN A 292 7.92 -4.19 27.51
C GLN A 292 7.57 -4.15 26.02
N TYR A 293 7.60 -2.96 25.39
CA TYR A 293 7.36 -2.83 23.95
C TYR A 293 8.40 -3.58 23.11
N LYS A 294 9.68 -3.50 23.49
CA LYS A 294 10.74 -4.24 22.80
C LYS A 294 10.50 -5.76 22.86
N LYS A 295 10.12 -6.29 24.02
CA LYS A 295 9.79 -7.71 24.16
C LYS A 295 8.59 -8.11 23.29
N LEU A 296 7.56 -7.27 23.26
CA LEU A 296 6.37 -7.50 22.43
C LEU A 296 6.72 -7.47 20.93
N GLU A 297 7.62 -6.58 20.51
CA GLU A 297 8.10 -6.52 19.12
C GLU A 297 8.86 -7.80 18.72
N GLU A 298 9.72 -8.32 19.60
CA GLU A 298 10.41 -9.61 19.40
C GLU A 298 9.42 -10.79 19.29
N GLU A 299 8.37 -10.81 20.12
CA GLU A 299 7.30 -11.81 20.05
C GLU A 299 6.51 -11.71 18.73
N ILE A 300 6.15 -10.50 18.29
CA ILE A 300 5.47 -10.27 17.01
C ILE A 300 6.33 -10.77 15.85
N GLN A 301 7.64 -10.47 15.87
CA GLN A 301 8.55 -10.91 14.82
C GLN A 301 8.67 -12.44 14.79
N THR A 302 8.73 -13.08 15.96
CA THR A 302 8.72 -14.53 16.10
C THR A 302 7.44 -15.14 15.53
N LEU A 303 6.28 -14.57 15.85
CA LEU A 303 4.98 -15.00 15.32
C LEU A 303 4.90 -14.83 13.81
N ARG A 304 5.47 -13.76 13.23
CA ARG A 304 5.52 -13.57 11.78
C ARG A 304 6.31 -14.67 11.09
N VAL A 305 7.48 -15.03 11.63
CA VAL A 305 8.29 -16.14 11.09
C VAL A 305 7.53 -17.45 11.19
N TYR A 306 6.92 -17.74 12.35
CA TYR A 306 6.15 -18.95 12.56
C TYR A 306 4.95 -19.06 11.59
N TYR A 307 4.20 -17.97 11.41
CA TYR A 307 3.08 -17.92 10.47
C TYR A 307 3.52 -18.13 9.03
N SER A 308 4.62 -17.49 8.61
CA SER A 308 5.19 -17.66 7.26
C SER A 308 5.63 -19.11 7.01
N LEU A 309 6.24 -19.74 8.02
CA LEU A 309 6.66 -21.13 7.94
C LEU A 309 5.44 -22.05 7.83
N HIS A 310 4.44 -21.88 8.69
CA HIS A 310 3.20 -22.67 8.65
C HIS A 310 2.50 -22.56 7.29
N LYS A 311 2.42 -21.34 6.73
CA LYS A 311 1.84 -21.12 5.40
C LYS A 311 2.61 -21.87 4.31
N SER A 312 3.94 -21.86 4.37
CA SER A 312 4.79 -22.54 3.40
C SER A 312 4.65 -24.07 3.50
N LEU A 313 4.64 -24.61 4.73
CA LEU A 313 4.43 -26.03 4.99
C LEU A 313 3.06 -26.51 4.49
N SER A 314 2.00 -25.72 4.74
CA SER A 314 0.66 -26.04 4.24
C SER A 314 0.60 -26.01 2.70
N GLN A 315 1.32 -25.09 2.06
CA GLN A 315 1.45 -25.06 0.59
C GLN A 315 2.20 -26.29 0.08
N GLU A 316 3.28 -26.71 0.76
CA GLU A 316 4.03 -27.92 0.42
C GLU A 316 3.18 -29.19 0.53
N GLU A 317 2.35 -29.30 1.57
CA GLU A 317 1.42 -30.41 1.74
C GLU A 317 0.43 -30.51 0.57
N SER A 318 -0.17 -29.39 0.15
CA SER A 318 -1.04 -29.37 -1.03
C SER A 318 -0.32 -29.75 -2.33
N LEU A 319 0.92 -29.29 -2.52
CA LEU A 319 1.73 -29.67 -3.68
C LEU A 319 2.08 -31.16 -3.67
N LYS A 320 2.34 -31.72 -2.49
CA LYS A 320 2.61 -33.15 -2.31
C LYS A 320 1.39 -33.99 -2.67
N ASP A 321 0.19 -33.57 -2.28
CA ASP A 321 -1.05 -34.25 -2.67
C ASP A 321 -1.29 -34.21 -4.18
N GLN A 322 -1.05 -33.06 -4.82
CA GLN A 322 -1.13 -32.94 -6.29
C GLN A 322 -0.10 -33.83 -6.99
N PHE A 323 1.13 -33.89 -6.47
CA PHE A 323 2.17 -34.75 -7.00
C PHE A 323 1.77 -36.22 -6.89
N ASN A 324 1.27 -36.66 -5.72
CA ASN A 324 0.82 -38.03 -5.51
C ASN A 324 -0.34 -38.40 -6.45
N HIS A 325 -1.32 -37.51 -6.62
CA HIS A 325 -2.43 -37.74 -7.55
C HIS A 325 -1.95 -37.89 -9.01
N THR A 326 -1.02 -37.03 -9.41
CA THR A 326 -0.40 -37.09 -10.75
C THR A 326 0.38 -38.39 -10.93
N LEU A 327 1.15 -38.80 -9.91
CA LEU A 327 1.92 -40.04 -9.93
C LEU A 327 1.02 -41.26 -10.04
N SER A 328 -0.05 -41.34 -9.24
CA SER A 328 -1.02 -42.44 -9.32
C SER A 328 -1.68 -42.53 -10.69
N THR A 329 -1.97 -41.40 -11.33
CA THR A 329 -2.50 -41.37 -12.70
C THR A 329 -1.51 -41.98 -13.71
N TYR A 330 -0.23 -41.66 -13.59
CA TYR A 330 0.81 -42.27 -14.43
C TYR A 330 0.99 -43.75 -14.16
N GLU A 331 0.98 -44.17 -12.89
CA GLU A 331 1.05 -45.59 -12.53
C GLU A 331 -0.12 -46.40 -13.12
N GLU A 332 -1.35 -45.88 -13.02
CA GLU A 332 -2.53 -46.50 -13.63
C GLU A 332 -2.41 -46.58 -15.16
N ALA A 333 -1.95 -45.51 -15.81
CA ALA A 333 -1.74 -45.49 -17.25
C ALA A 333 -0.66 -46.51 -17.68
N LEU A 334 0.43 -46.63 -16.91
CA LEU A 334 1.50 -47.58 -17.16
C LEU A 334 0.99 -49.02 -17.01
N LYS A 335 0.25 -49.30 -15.93
CA LYS A 335 -0.36 -50.61 -15.67
C LYS A 335 -1.36 -51.00 -16.76
N ASN A 336 -2.18 -50.05 -17.22
CA ASN A 336 -3.09 -50.28 -18.34
C ASN A 336 -2.32 -50.62 -19.63
N ARG A 337 -1.25 -49.89 -19.93
CA ARG A 337 -0.39 -50.19 -21.08
C ARG A 337 0.25 -51.58 -20.97
N GLU A 338 0.75 -51.95 -19.79
CA GLU A 338 1.34 -53.26 -19.54
C GLU A 338 0.32 -54.38 -19.73
N ASN A 339 -0.91 -54.20 -19.25
CA ASN A 339 -2.02 -55.13 -19.50
C ASN A 339 -2.30 -55.29 -21.00
N ILE A 340 -2.36 -54.19 -21.76
CA ILE A 340 -2.57 -54.23 -23.22
C ILE A 340 -1.44 -54.97 -23.92
N VAL A 341 -0.18 -54.72 -23.53
CA VAL A 341 0.99 -55.41 -24.08
C VAL A 341 0.94 -56.90 -23.77
N SER A 342 0.60 -57.29 -22.54
CA SER A 342 0.42 -58.70 -22.18
C SER A 342 -0.67 -59.39 -23.00
N ILE A 343 -1.83 -58.75 -23.18
CA ILE A 343 -2.94 -59.30 -23.99
C ILE A 343 -2.49 -59.46 -25.45
N THR A 344 -1.84 -58.43 -26.01
CA THR A 344 -1.36 -58.46 -27.41
C THR A 344 -0.30 -59.53 -27.62
N GLN A 345 0.61 -59.71 -26.66
CA GLN A 345 1.63 -60.77 -26.70
C GLN A 345 0.98 -62.15 -26.69
N GLN A 346 0.01 -62.39 -25.79
CA GLN A 346 -0.72 -63.65 -25.73
C GLN A 346 -1.44 -63.96 -27.05
N GLN A 347 -2.09 -62.97 -27.66
CA GLN A 347 -2.74 -63.12 -28.96
C GLN A 347 -1.74 -63.45 -30.08
N ASN A 348 -0.57 -62.82 -30.10
CA ASN A 348 0.49 -63.12 -31.06
C ASN A 348 1.02 -64.54 -30.89
N ASP A 349 1.23 -65.00 -29.66
CA ASP A 349 1.68 -66.37 -29.36
C ASP A 349 0.63 -67.38 -29.84
N GLU A 350 -0.66 -67.13 -29.59
CA GLU A 350 -1.77 -67.97 -30.06
C GLU A 350 -1.87 -68.00 -31.60
N LEU A 351 -1.75 -66.86 -32.27
CA LEU A 351 -1.70 -66.79 -33.73
C LEU A 351 -0.50 -67.54 -34.30
N SER A 352 0.66 -67.48 -33.63
CA SER A 352 1.86 -68.21 -34.04
C SER A 352 1.65 -69.72 -33.94
N ILE A 353 0.96 -70.20 -32.89
CA ILE A 353 0.55 -71.60 -32.75
C ILE A 353 -0.42 -72.00 -33.86
N GLN A 354 -1.45 -71.20 -34.12
CA GLN A 354 -2.43 -71.46 -35.19
C GLN A 354 -1.76 -71.53 -36.57
N LEU A 355 -0.82 -70.62 -36.86
CA LEU A 355 -0.06 -70.63 -38.10
C LEU A 355 0.78 -71.89 -38.23
N GLN A 356 1.46 -72.31 -37.16
CA GLN A 356 2.27 -73.52 -37.15
C GLN A 356 1.41 -74.77 -37.37
N GLN A 357 0.24 -74.84 -36.74
CA GLN A 357 -0.73 -75.91 -36.96
C GLN A 357 -1.22 -75.95 -38.42
N ALA A 358 -1.59 -74.81 -39.00
CA ALA A 358 -2.03 -74.73 -40.38
C ALA A 358 -0.93 -75.14 -41.38
N LEU A 359 0.34 -74.82 -41.08
CA LEU A 359 1.49 -75.27 -41.88
C LEU A 359 1.68 -76.79 -41.83
N THR A 360 1.52 -77.41 -40.65
CA THR A 360 1.55 -78.88 -40.52
C THR A 360 0.38 -79.53 -41.25
N ASP A 361 -0.84 -78.99 -41.13
CA ASP A 361 -2.02 -79.54 -41.82
C ASP A 361 -1.86 -79.44 -43.34
N ARG A 362 -1.32 -78.30 -43.84
CA ARG A 362 -1.00 -78.14 -45.27
C ARG A 362 0.00 -79.19 -45.75
N ALA A 363 1.06 -79.44 -44.99
CA ALA A 363 2.07 -80.44 -45.35
C ALA A 363 1.49 -81.87 -45.39
N ASN A 364 0.59 -82.19 -44.47
CA ASN A 364 -0.12 -83.48 -44.46
C ASN A 364 -1.05 -83.62 -45.68
N MET A 365 -1.84 -82.58 -45.99
CA MET A 365 -2.72 -82.57 -47.17
C MET A 365 -1.93 -82.65 -48.49
N GLU A 366 -0.74 -82.05 -48.55
CA GLU A 366 0.16 -82.14 -49.71
C GLU A 366 0.70 -83.56 -49.90
N LEU A 367 1.02 -84.28 -48.81
CA LEU A 367 1.36 -85.70 -48.84
C LEU A 367 0.19 -86.57 -49.33
N GLU A 368 -1.03 -86.33 -48.83
CA GLU A 368 -2.23 -87.05 -49.30
C GLU A 368 -2.50 -86.80 -50.78
N LEU A 369 -2.35 -85.56 -51.24
CA LEU A 369 -2.49 -85.19 -52.65
C LEU A 369 -1.46 -85.92 -53.52
N GLN A 370 -0.20 -85.99 -53.10
CA GLN A 370 0.85 -86.74 -53.81
C GLN A 370 0.46 -88.21 -53.94
N HIS A 371 0.00 -88.85 -52.86
CA HIS A 371 -0.49 -90.23 -52.89
C HIS A 371 -1.68 -90.41 -53.84
N ALA A 372 -2.65 -89.49 -53.82
CA ALA A 372 -3.81 -89.55 -54.71
C ALA A 372 -3.43 -89.36 -56.19
N VAL A 373 -2.48 -88.47 -56.49
CA VAL A 373 -1.94 -88.26 -57.84
C VAL A 373 -1.20 -89.50 -58.33
N GLU A 374 -0.38 -90.13 -57.49
CA GLU A 374 0.28 -91.40 -57.81
C GLU A 374 -0.72 -92.54 -58.07
N ALA A 375 -1.73 -92.67 -57.21
CA ALA A 375 -2.80 -93.65 -57.37
C ALA A 375 -3.60 -93.42 -58.67
N SER A 376 -3.92 -92.17 -58.99
CA SER A 376 -4.58 -91.78 -60.25
C SER A 376 -3.71 -92.09 -61.47
N ARG A 377 -2.41 -91.77 -61.42
CA ARG A 377 -1.45 -92.13 -62.48
C ARG A 377 -1.41 -93.65 -62.68
N ALA A 378 -1.30 -94.43 -61.61
CA ALA A 378 -1.30 -95.89 -61.69
C ALA A 378 -2.61 -96.46 -62.25
N ALA A 379 -3.75 -95.86 -61.91
CA ALA A 379 -5.05 -96.21 -62.49
C ALA A 379 -5.13 -95.84 -63.97
N ASN A 380 -4.65 -94.67 -64.37
CA ASN A 380 -4.60 -94.22 -65.76
C ASN A 380 -3.68 -95.12 -66.61
N ASP A 381 -2.53 -95.53 -66.08
CA ASP A 381 -1.65 -96.49 -66.75
C ASP A 381 -2.33 -97.86 -66.96
N LYS A 382 -3.16 -98.30 -65.99
CA LYS A 382 -4.00 -99.50 -66.15
C LYS A 382 -5.06 -99.29 -67.22
N VAL A 383 -5.74 -98.14 -67.24
CA VAL A 383 -6.73 -97.80 -68.27
C VAL A 383 -6.07 -97.80 -69.65
N GLN A 384 -4.93 -97.14 -69.84
CA GLN A 384 -4.20 -97.17 -71.12
C GLN A 384 -3.81 -98.58 -71.55
N LYS A 385 -3.39 -99.46 -70.61
CA LYS A 385 -3.12 -100.87 -70.92
C LYS A 385 -4.39 -101.60 -71.37
N LEU A 386 -5.52 -101.36 -70.70
CA LEU A 386 -6.82 -101.91 -71.07
C LEU A 386 -7.31 -101.38 -72.41
N GLU A 387 -7.17 -100.09 -72.69
CA GLU A 387 -7.46 -99.46 -73.99
C GLU A 387 -6.63 -100.11 -75.10
N ARG A 388 -5.32 -100.29 -74.90
CA ARG A 388 -4.45 -101.02 -75.85
C ARG A 388 -4.92 -102.47 -76.07
N LEU A 389 -5.31 -103.18 -75.00
CA LEU A 389 -5.85 -104.53 -75.10
C LEU A 389 -7.18 -104.56 -75.86
N VAL A 390 -8.08 -103.60 -75.59
CA VAL A 390 -9.34 -103.43 -76.29
C VAL A 390 -9.10 -103.12 -77.76
N ASP A 391 -8.13 -102.27 -78.10
CA ASP A 391 -7.75 -101.98 -79.49
C ASP A 391 -7.17 -103.21 -80.18
N VAL A 392 -6.31 -103.99 -79.51
CA VAL A 392 -5.81 -105.28 -80.01
C VAL A 392 -6.95 -106.27 -80.24
N LEU A 393 -7.93 -106.33 -79.33
CA LEU A 393 -9.11 -107.16 -79.48
C LEU A 393 -10.02 -106.66 -80.60
N ARG A 394 -10.27 -105.35 -80.74
CA ARG A 394 -10.98 -104.77 -81.89
C ARG A 394 -10.27 -105.10 -83.19
N LYS A 395 -8.93 -105.07 -83.22
CA LYS A 395 -8.13 -105.45 -84.39
C LYS A 395 -8.23 -106.95 -84.67
N LYS A 396 -8.19 -107.82 -83.65
CA LYS A 396 -8.39 -109.28 -83.81
C LYS A 396 -9.81 -109.68 -84.22
N VAL A 397 -10.83 -108.98 -83.73
CA VAL A 397 -12.24 -109.23 -84.08
C VAL A 397 -12.62 -108.57 -85.42
N GLY A 398 -11.98 -107.44 -85.76
CA GLY A 398 -12.19 -106.71 -87.02
C GLY A 398 -11.33 -107.18 -88.21
N THR A 399 -10.26 -107.93 -87.98
CA THR A 399 -9.36 -108.46 -89.03
C THR A 399 -8.92 -109.91 -88.76
N GLY A 400 -9.86 -110.86 -88.78
CA GLY A 400 -9.51 -112.28 -88.65
C GLY A 400 -10.69 -113.25 -88.73
N THR A 401 -11.19 -113.47 -89.93
CA THR A 401 -11.80 -114.73 -90.42
C THR A 401 -12.62 -115.55 -89.40
N MET A 402 -13.95 -115.39 -89.47
CA MET A 402 -14.86 -116.49 -89.16
C MET A 402 -14.43 -117.71 -89.96
N ARG A 403 -13.80 -118.68 -89.30
CA ARG A 403 -13.64 -120.03 -89.83
C ARG A 403 -14.83 -120.82 -89.34
N THR A 404 -15.85 -120.87 -90.19
CA THR A 404 -16.89 -121.88 -90.16
C THR A 404 -16.23 -123.26 -90.18
N VAL A 405 -16.38 -124.04 -89.11
CA VAL A 405 -16.37 -125.51 -89.15
C VAL A 405 -17.32 -126.02 -88.07
N ILE A 406 -18.49 -126.46 -88.55
CA ILE A 406 -19.46 -127.43 -87.99
C ILE A 406 -19.96 -127.17 -86.56
#